data_AF-A0A6F8ZF25-F1
#
_entry.id   AF-A0A6F8ZF25-F1
#
_cell.length_a   1.000
_cell.length_b   1.000
_cell.length_c   1.000
_cell.angle_alpha   90.00
_cell.angle_beta   90.00
_cell.angle_gamma   90.00
#
_symmetry.space_group_name_H-M   'P 1'
#
loop_
_entity.id
_entity.type
_entity.pdbx_description
1 polymer ?
#
loop_
_entity_poly.entity_id
_entity_poly.type
_entity_poly.pdbx_seq_one_letter_code
_entity_poly.pdbx_strand_id
1 'polypeptide(L)'
;MAAKPTPLLFETTDGGRSSQPVALPLPPGAPQQPLTLQPPALVSLPDGILAGYFGALGRVPGAVMALWVTANGGTTWQPVAASGQGSRDGLHWQVPYRGTITLSFQSHTWTSNNDGRTWTAG
;
A
#
# COMPACT_ATOMS: atom_id res chain seq x y z
N MET A 1 20.99 10.33 17.69
CA MET A 1 19.69 9.93 17.11
C MET A 1 19.98 9.25 15.78
N ALA A 2 19.56 8.00 15.58
CA ALA A 2 19.74 7.34 14.28
C ALA A 2 18.70 7.89 13.28
N ALA A 3 19.10 8.16 12.03
CA ALA A 3 18.20 8.57 10.98
C ALA A 3 17.14 7.47 10.72
N LYS A 4 15.88 7.86 10.52
CA LYS A 4 14.82 6.90 10.14
C LYS A 4 15.12 6.41 8.72
N PRO A 5 15.17 5.09 8.45
CA PRO A 5 15.38 4.60 7.11
C PRO A 5 14.22 5.06 6.20
N THR A 6 14.57 5.64 5.05
CA THR A 6 13.59 6.04 4.03
C THR A 6 13.42 4.87 3.07
N PRO A 7 12.23 4.28 2.94
CA PRO A 7 11.99 3.28 1.91
C PRO A 7 12.18 3.90 0.52
N LEU A 8 12.88 3.19 -0.36
CA LEU A 8 13.04 3.58 -1.75
C LEU A 8 12.03 2.82 -2.59
N LEU A 9 11.10 3.56 -3.20
CA LEU A 9 10.24 3.08 -4.27
C LEU A 9 10.77 3.65 -5.58
N PHE A 10 10.77 2.86 -6.65
CA PHE A 10 11.17 3.30 -7.98
C PHE A 10 10.04 3.07 -8.96
N GLU A 11 9.82 4.04 -9.84
CA GLU A 11 8.84 3.97 -10.94
C GLU A 11 9.61 3.96 -12.27
N THR A 12 9.06 3.24 -13.25
CA THR A 12 9.52 3.25 -14.63
C THR A 12 8.35 3.48 -15.57
N THR A 13 8.57 4.26 -16.63
CA THR A 13 7.59 4.54 -17.68
C THR A 13 7.99 3.95 -19.04
N ASP A 14 9.14 3.30 -19.11
CA ASP A 14 9.77 2.82 -20.36
C ASP A 14 10.08 1.31 -20.33
N GLY A 15 9.35 0.56 -19.50
CA GLY A 15 9.52 -0.88 -19.36
C GLY A 15 10.78 -1.28 -18.57
N GLY A 16 11.24 -0.42 -17.66
CA GLY A 16 12.38 -0.68 -16.77
C GLY A 16 13.73 -0.28 -17.34
N ARG A 17 13.78 0.46 -18.46
CA ARG A 17 15.06 0.95 -19.02
C ARG A 17 15.61 2.12 -18.21
N SER A 18 14.73 2.95 -17.68
CA SER A 18 15.04 3.99 -16.70
C SER A 18 14.05 3.94 -15.54
N SER A 19 14.56 4.31 -14.37
CA SER A 19 13.79 4.34 -13.15
C SER A 19 14.11 5.62 -12.38
N GLN A 20 13.07 6.23 -11.80
CA GLN A 20 13.20 7.40 -10.95
C GLN A 20 12.73 7.09 -9.53
N PRO A 21 13.37 7.66 -8.50
CA PRO A 21 12.92 7.48 -7.12
C PRO A 21 11.56 8.16 -6.92
N VAL A 22 10.64 7.46 -6.29
CA VAL A 22 9.35 7.95 -5.85
C VAL A 22 9.36 8.08 -4.34
N ALA A 23 8.92 9.25 -3.85
CA ALA A 23 8.76 9.46 -2.43
C ALA A 23 7.62 8.60 -1.88
N LEU A 24 7.92 7.78 -0.86
CA LEU A 24 6.92 7.03 -0.11
C LEU A 24 6.83 7.58 1.32
N PRO A 25 6.02 8.62 1.55
CA PRO A 25 5.85 9.21 2.87
C PRO A 25 5.29 8.18 3.85
N LEU A 26 5.98 7.95 4.96
CA LEU A 26 5.53 6.99 5.97
C LEU A 26 4.26 7.50 6.69
N PRO A 27 3.29 6.63 7.02
CA PRO A 27 2.16 7.00 7.84
C PRO A 27 2.59 7.62 9.18
N PRO A 28 1.82 8.57 9.74
CA PRO A 28 2.06 9.09 11.08
C PRO A 28 2.20 7.96 12.11
N GLY A 29 3.20 8.04 12.98
CA GLY A 29 3.45 7.01 13.99
C GLY A 29 4.08 5.71 13.47
N ALA A 30 4.49 5.64 12.19
CA ALA A 30 5.16 4.46 11.65
C ALA A 30 6.38 4.05 12.51
N PRO A 31 6.45 2.79 12.96
CA PRO A 31 7.47 2.33 13.90
C PRO A 31 8.87 2.32 13.28
N GLN A 32 9.90 2.23 14.11
CA GLN A 32 11.28 2.04 13.67
C GLN A 32 11.58 0.55 13.41
N GLN A 33 10.87 -0.03 12.45
CA GLN A 33 11.05 -1.42 12.02
C GLN A 33 11.24 -1.48 10.49
N PRO A 34 11.83 -2.56 9.94
CA PRO A 34 11.94 -2.73 8.50
C PRO A 34 10.56 -2.71 7.83
N LEU A 35 10.43 -1.99 6.72
CA LEU A 35 9.23 -1.98 5.89
C LEU A 35 9.37 -3.02 4.77
N THR A 36 8.37 -3.89 4.64
CA THR A 36 8.21 -4.75 3.45
C THR A 36 6.99 -4.26 2.66
N LEU A 37 7.16 -4.07 1.35
CA LEU A 37 6.11 -3.67 0.43
C LEU A 37 5.55 -4.89 -0.31
N GLN A 38 4.25 -4.85 -0.58
CA GLN A 38 3.59 -5.76 -1.52
C GLN A 38 3.52 -5.12 -2.91
N PRO A 39 3.30 -5.90 -3.97
CA PRO A 39 3.00 -5.35 -5.28
C PRO A 39 1.82 -4.35 -5.20
N PRO A 40 1.88 -3.21 -5.91
CA PRO A 40 0.75 -2.30 -5.97
C PRO A 40 -0.43 -2.95 -6.68
N ALA A 41 -1.64 -2.65 -6.21
CA ALA A 41 -2.89 -3.06 -6.84
C ALA A 41 -3.53 -1.84 -7.50
N LEU A 42 -3.40 -1.76 -8.83
CA LEU A 42 -4.06 -0.73 -9.63
C LEU A 42 -5.45 -1.22 -10.03
N VAL A 43 -6.48 -0.43 -9.75
CA VAL A 43 -7.87 -0.70 -10.13
C VAL A 43 -8.29 0.06 -11.39
N SER A 44 -7.50 1.07 -11.76
CA SER A 44 -7.59 1.83 -13.00
C SER A 44 -6.17 2.24 -13.43
N LEU A 45 -6.01 2.97 -14.55
CA LEU A 45 -4.72 3.54 -14.93
C LEU A 45 -4.14 4.46 -13.83
N PRO A 46 -4.91 5.44 -13.31
CA PRO A 46 -4.40 6.32 -12.25
C PRO A 46 -4.54 5.76 -10.83
N ASP A 47 -5.57 4.96 -10.54
CA ASP A 47 -5.98 4.69 -9.16
C ASP A 47 -5.51 3.33 -8.68
N GLY A 48 -5.01 3.31 -7.45
CA GLY A 48 -4.63 2.06 -6.81
C GLY A 48 -4.15 2.22 -5.39
N ILE A 49 -3.75 1.08 -4.82
CA ILE A 49 -3.19 1.02 -3.49
C ILE A 49 -1.82 0.34 -3.48
N LEU A 50 -1.04 0.67 -2.48
CA LEU A 50 0.18 -0.04 -2.12
C LEU A 50 0.03 -0.46 -0.67
N ALA A 51 0.16 -1.77 -0.40
CA ALA A 51 0.15 -2.31 0.95
C ALA A 51 1.58 -2.63 1.40
N GLY A 52 1.82 -2.54 2.69
CA GLY A 52 3.08 -2.95 3.30
C GLY A 52 2.93 -3.23 4.78
N TYR A 53 4.02 -3.67 5.39
CA TYR A 53 4.07 -3.91 6.82
C TYR A 53 5.43 -3.58 7.41
N PHE A 54 5.40 -2.99 8.60
CA PHE A 54 6.58 -2.76 9.42
C PHE A 54 6.81 -3.94 10.36
N GLY A 55 8.03 -4.49 10.36
CA GLY A 55 8.40 -5.66 11.15
C GLY A 55 8.20 -6.98 10.40
N ALA A 56 8.21 -8.09 11.14
CA ALA A 56 8.11 -9.43 10.57
C ALA A 56 6.74 -10.06 10.88
N LEU A 57 6.11 -10.66 9.87
CA LEU A 57 4.92 -11.48 10.07
C LEU A 57 5.25 -12.66 11.02
N GLY A 58 4.35 -12.97 11.96
CA GLY A 58 4.53 -14.07 12.92
C GLY A 58 5.47 -13.79 14.12
N ARG A 59 5.94 -12.55 14.33
CA ARG A 59 6.75 -12.17 15.52
C ARG A 59 5.96 -11.32 16.52
N VAL A 60 6.52 -11.16 17.73
CA VAL A 60 6.01 -10.28 18.79
C VAL A 60 6.99 -9.11 19.00
N PRO A 61 6.53 -7.84 18.93
CA PRO A 61 5.19 -7.43 18.53
C PRO A 61 4.91 -7.75 17.05
N GLY A 62 3.63 -7.97 16.72
CA GLY A 62 3.19 -8.29 15.36
C GLY A 62 3.48 -7.15 14.38
N ALA A 63 3.75 -7.50 13.13
CA ALA A 63 3.95 -6.51 12.07
C ALA A 63 2.77 -5.54 11.95
N VAL A 64 3.07 -4.25 11.83
CA VAL A 64 2.10 -3.16 11.70
C VAL A 64 1.82 -2.91 10.23
N MET A 65 0.57 -3.04 9.81
CA MET A 65 0.17 -2.78 8.43
C MET A 65 0.28 -1.30 8.10
N ALA A 66 0.69 -1.01 6.87
CA ALA A 66 0.73 0.32 6.28
C ALA A 66 0.04 0.28 4.91
N LEU A 67 -0.65 1.36 4.56
CA LEU A 67 -1.42 1.46 3.34
C LEU A 67 -1.20 2.84 2.71
N TRP A 68 -1.05 2.86 1.40
CA TRP A 68 -0.98 4.06 0.60
C TRP A 68 -1.95 4.00 -0.57
N VAL A 69 -2.43 5.16 -0.99
CA VAL A 69 -3.27 5.32 -2.18
C VAL A 69 -2.55 6.19 -3.21
N THR A 70 -2.75 5.87 -4.48
CA THR A 70 -2.34 6.69 -5.62
C THR A 70 -3.55 7.03 -6.48
N ALA A 71 -3.48 8.16 -7.17
CA ALA A 71 -4.45 8.64 -8.17
C ALA A 71 -3.74 9.14 -9.44
N ASN A 72 -2.49 8.69 -9.65
CA ASN A 72 -1.66 9.06 -10.79
C ASN A 72 -0.71 7.92 -11.21
N GLY A 73 -1.16 6.68 -11.09
CA GLY A 73 -0.43 5.51 -11.60
C GLY A 73 0.81 5.15 -10.78
N GLY A 74 0.91 5.67 -9.56
CA GLY A 74 2.03 5.40 -8.65
C GLY A 74 3.14 6.44 -8.67
N THR A 75 3.01 7.53 -9.44
CA THR A 75 3.95 8.65 -9.41
C THR A 75 3.97 9.34 -8.03
N THR A 76 2.84 9.41 -7.33
CA THR A 76 2.78 9.82 -5.92
C THR A 76 1.89 8.91 -5.08
N TRP A 77 2.25 8.79 -3.80
CA TRP A 77 1.58 7.94 -2.82
C TRP A 77 1.23 8.73 -1.58
N GLN A 78 -0.02 8.61 -1.13
CA GLN A 78 -0.51 9.23 0.09
C GLN A 78 -0.77 8.14 1.15
N PRO A 79 -0.20 8.25 2.37
CA PRO A 79 -0.43 7.27 3.41
C PRO A 79 -1.86 7.43 3.93
N VAL A 80 -2.52 6.32 4.18
CA VAL A 80 -3.88 6.26 4.75
C VAL A 80 -3.89 5.35 5.96
N ALA A 81 -4.94 5.47 6.78
CA ALA A 81 -5.12 4.57 7.92
C ALA A 81 -5.28 3.13 7.41
N ALA A 82 -4.40 2.24 7.87
CA ALA A 82 -4.46 0.80 7.58
C ALA A 82 -5.42 0.04 8.51
N SER A 83 -6.19 0.77 9.33
CA SER A 83 -7.22 0.21 10.20
C SER A 83 -8.54 0.92 9.91
N GLY A 84 -9.51 0.20 9.35
CA GLY A 84 -10.83 0.74 9.02
C GLY A 84 -11.06 0.90 7.53
N GLN A 85 -11.81 1.93 7.15
CA GLN A 85 -12.25 2.16 5.77
C GLN A 85 -11.96 3.59 5.31
N GLY A 86 -11.87 3.78 4.00
CA GLY A 86 -11.74 5.10 3.42
C GLY A 86 -12.12 5.12 1.94
N SER A 87 -12.11 6.32 1.37
CA SER A 87 -12.41 6.52 -0.04
C SER A 87 -11.64 7.69 -0.64
N ARG A 88 -11.32 7.59 -1.92
CA ARG A 88 -10.70 8.65 -2.73
C ARG A 88 -11.10 8.46 -4.19
N ASP A 89 -11.62 9.49 -4.83
CA ASP A 89 -11.86 9.51 -6.28
C ASP A 89 -12.62 8.27 -6.83
N GLY A 90 -13.56 7.73 -6.05
CA GLY A 90 -14.34 6.53 -6.39
C GLY A 90 -13.70 5.19 -6.02
N LEU A 91 -12.44 5.17 -5.59
CA LEU A 91 -11.78 4.03 -4.95
C LEU A 91 -12.14 4.00 -3.47
N HIS A 92 -12.77 2.92 -3.04
CA HIS A 92 -13.08 2.61 -1.65
C HIS A 92 -12.19 1.47 -1.16
N TRP A 93 -11.68 1.57 0.06
CA TRP A 93 -10.94 0.49 0.71
C TRP A 93 -11.47 0.21 2.09
N GLN A 94 -11.38 -1.06 2.50
CA GLN A 94 -11.72 -1.53 3.84
C GLN A 94 -10.67 -2.55 4.31
N VAL A 95 -10.24 -2.42 5.56
CA VAL A 95 -9.36 -3.36 6.26
C VAL A 95 -10.14 -3.86 7.48
N PRO A 96 -11.03 -4.86 7.31
CA PRO A 96 -11.93 -5.32 8.38
C PRO A 96 -11.17 -5.98 9.53
N TYR A 97 -10.06 -6.65 9.22
CA TYR A 97 -9.13 -7.21 10.17
C TYR A 97 -7.76 -7.35 9.49
N ARG A 98 -6.71 -7.52 10.30
CA ARG A 98 -5.32 -7.60 9.83
C ARG A 98 -5.18 -8.65 8.73
N GLY A 99 -4.51 -8.26 7.65
CA GLY A 99 -4.21 -9.13 6.51
C GLY A 99 -5.33 -9.26 5.48
N THR A 100 -6.51 -8.70 5.73
CA THR A 100 -7.59 -8.63 4.74
C THR A 100 -7.80 -7.21 4.26
N ILE A 101 -7.85 -7.04 2.94
CA ILE A 101 -8.10 -5.75 2.29
C ILE A 101 -9.18 -5.96 1.25
N THR A 102 -10.25 -5.19 1.33
CA THR A 102 -11.27 -5.10 0.27
C THR A 102 -11.11 -3.77 -0.43
N LEU A 103 -11.04 -3.81 -1.76
CA LEU A 103 -11.07 -2.65 -2.64
C LEU A 103 -12.35 -2.68 -3.46
N SER A 104 -13.00 -1.54 -3.61
CA SER A 104 -14.09 -1.38 -4.54
C SER A 104 -13.86 -0.13 -5.37
N PHE A 105 -14.03 -0.26 -6.69
CA PHE A 105 -13.94 0.85 -7.62
C PHE A 105 -15.01 0.64 -8.69
N GLN A 106 -15.87 1.65 -8.85
CA GLN A 106 -17.09 1.51 -9.68
C GLN A 106 -17.92 0.29 -9.21
N SER A 107 -18.36 -0.57 -10.14
CA SER A 107 -19.13 -1.78 -9.85
C SER A 107 -18.28 -3.02 -9.56
N HIS A 108 -16.96 -2.87 -9.40
CA HIS A 108 -16.04 -3.98 -9.18
C HIS A 108 -15.51 -3.99 -7.75
N THR A 109 -15.32 -5.20 -7.21
CA THR A 109 -14.72 -5.40 -5.89
C THR A 109 -13.63 -6.45 -5.97
N TRP A 110 -12.54 -6.23 -5.25
CA TRP A 110 -11.44 -7.17 -5.09
C TRP A 110 -11.11 -7.35 -3.62
N THR A 111 -10.81 -8.58 -3.23
CA THR A 111 -10.40 -8.89 -1.86
C THR A 111 -9.04 -9.58 -1.87
N SER A 112 -8.16 -9.10 -1.00
CA SER A 112 -6.95 -9.80 -0.59
C SER A 112 -7.15 -10.33 0.83
N ASN A 113 -6.74 -11.57 1.08
CA ASN A 113 -6.73 -12.21 2.39
C ASN A 113 -5.30 -12.53 2.88
N ASN A 114 -4.29 -11.93 2.24
CA ASN A 114 -2.88 -12.18 2.49
C ASN A 114 -2.03 -10.90 2.39
N ASP A 115 -2.47 -9.86 3.10
CA ASP A 115 -1.77 -8.57 3.25
C ASP A 115 -1.57 -7.79 1.94
N GLY A 116 -2.42 -8.02 0.93
CA GLY A 116 -2.30 -7.36 -0.38
C GLY A 116 -1.38 -8.07 -1.37
N ARG A 117 -0.91 -9.29 -1.06
CA ARG A 117 -0.06 -10.08 -1.96
C ARG A 117 -0.80 -10.55 -3.21
N THR A 118 -2.02 -11.03 -3.05
CA THR A 118 -2.87 -11.49 -4.15
C THR A 118 -4.30 -11.01 -3.97
N TRP A 119 -5.01 -10.87 -5.09
CA TRP A 119 -6.34 -10.28 -5.16
C TRP A 119 -7.30 -11.24 -5.88
N THR A 120 -8.49 -11.40 -5.32
CA THR A 120 -9.58 -12.16 -5.93
C THR A 120 -10.72 -11.19 -6.26
N ALA A 121 -11.24 -11.24 -7.49
CA ALA A 121 -12.42 -10.48 -7.86
C ALA A 121 -13.68 -11.10 -7.20
N GLY A 122 -14.56 -10.23 -6.69
CA GLY A 122 -15.88 -10.59 -6.17
C GLY A 122 -16.97 -10.59 -7.23
#